data_AF-A0A7K5NHP4-F1
#
_entry.id   AF-A0A7K5NHP4-F1
#
_cell.length_a   1.000
_cell.length_b   1.000
_cell.length_c   1.000
_cell.angle_alpha   90.00
_cell.angle_beta   90.00
_cell.angle_gamma   90.00
#
_symmetry.space_group_name_H-M   'P 1'
#
loop_
_entity.id
_entity.type
_entity.pdbx_description
1 polymer ?
#
loop_
_entity_poly.entity_id
_entity_poly.type
_entity_poly.pdbx_seq_one_letter_code
_entity_poly.pdbx_strand_id
1 'polypeptide(L)'
;FTEMMSLDISDSAQIYAAFVVYLDLLEGRNWHEVKHVGVAELQLVCLHAREKEQDSLQVMVPVPVHISLSHERIREILKKASLPQEDPDTPLSVTLAIVESDSTVVYYKMTDGFVMPDPPDGTEDVDNKQWRKKRKNLFK
;
A
#
# COMPACT_ATOMS: atom_id res chain seq x y z
N PHE A 1 -1.26 -14.30 18.73
CA PHE A 1 0.22 -14.34 18.68
C PHE A 1 0.74 -15.77 18.49
N THR A 2 0.46 -16.72 19.40
CA THR A 2 0.94 -18.12 19.29
C THR A 2 0.53 -18.81 17.99
N GLU A 3 -0.69 -18.58 17.51
CA GLU A 3 -1.15 -19.12 16.22
C GLU A 3 -0.35 -18.57 15.03
N MET A 4 -0.06 -17.26 15.01
CA MET A 4 0.78 -16.66 13.96
C MET A 4 2.24 -17.12 14.03
N MET A 5 2.76 -17.41 15.23
CA MET A 5 4.10 -18.00 15.41
C MET A 5 4.19 -19.44 14.90
N SER A 6 3.04 -20.13 14.76
CA SER A 6 3.00 -21.48 14.19
C SER A 6 2.98 -21.50 12.66
N LEU A 7 2.94 -20.32 12.03
CA LEU A 7 3.09 -20.20 10.58
C LEU A 7 4.56 -20.44 10.18
N ASP A 8 4.77 -21.00 8.99
CA ASP A 8 6.10 -21.32 8.44
C ASP A 8 6.81 -20.06 7.89
N ILE A 9 6.98 -19.07 8.76
CA ILE A 9 7.56 -17.76 8.49
C ILE A 9 8.73 -17.55 9.43
N SER A 10 9.91 -17.35 8.84
CA SER A 10 11.15 -17.26 9.61
C SER A 10 11.38 -15.88 10.26
N ASP A 11 10.66 -14.85 9.80
CA ASP A 11 10.86 -13.46 10.24
C ASP A 11 9.96 -13.10 11.43
N SER A 12 10.58 -12.96 12.61
CA SER A 12 9.87 -12.58 13.84
C SER A 12 9.37 -11.13 13.82
N ALA A 13 10.03 -10.22 13.11
CA ALA A 13 9.59 -8.84 12.97
C ALA A 13 8.29 -8.78 12.15
N GLN A 14 8.20 -9.62 11.12
CA GLN A 14 7.01 -9.79 10.31
C GLN A 14 5.83 -10.30 11.15
N ILE A 15 6.05 -11.32 11.99
CA ILE A 15 4.98 -11.87 12.84
C ILE A 15 4.56 -10.87 13.92
N TYR A 16 5.52 -10.12 14.49
CA TYR A 16 5.20 -9.03 15.41
C TYR A 16 4.35 -7.95 14.72
N ALA A 17 4.74 -7.48 13.54
CA ALA A 17 3.96 -6.52 12.77
C ALA A 17 2.55 -7.07 12.48
N ALA A 18 2.43 -8.34 12.09
CA ALA A 18 1.13 -8.96 11.85
C ALA A 18 0.25 -9.01 13.09
N PHE A 19 0.83 -9.25 14.26
CA PHE A 19 0.10 -9.21 15.52
C PHE A 19 -0.38 -7.79 15.88
N VAL A 20 0.46 -6.77 15.69
CA VAL A 20 0.07 -5.37 15.93
C VAL A 20 -1.07 -4.96 15.00
N VAL A 21 -0.97 -5.26 13.70
CA VAL A 21 -2.03 -4.95 12.73
C VAL A 21 -3.31 -5.71 13.04
N TYR A 22 -3.22 -6.97 13.48
CA TYR A 22 -4.38 -7.76 13.89
C TYR A 22 -5.14 -7.09 15.04
N LEU A 23 -4.42 -6.61 16.06
CA LEU A 23 -5.01 -5.87 17.18
C LEU A 23 -5.58 -4.52 16.74
N ASP A 24 -4.91 -3.76 15.87
CA ASP A 24 -5.44 -2.49 15.36
C ASP A 24 -6.76 -2.69 14.61
N LEU A 25 -6.84 -3.72 13.76
CA LEU A 25 -8.06 -4.03 13.01
C LEU A 25 -9.19 -4.49 13.93
N LEU A 26 -8.90 -5.41 14.86
CA LEU A 26 -9.92 -6.01 15.73
C LEU A 26 -10.37 -5.09 16.86
N GLU A 27 -9.43 -4.46 17.57
CA GLU A 27 -9.73 -3.65 18.77
C GLU A 27 -9.75 -2.15 18.46
N GLY A 28 -8.81 -1.66 17.66
CA GLY A 28 -8.71 -0.22 17.33
C GLY A 28 -9.82 0.25 16.38
N ARG A 29 -10.11 -0.56 15.35
CA ARG A 29 -11.06 -0.24 14.29
C ARG A 29 -12.36 -1.05 14.35
N ASN A 30 -12.43 -2.05 15.24
CA ASN A 30 -13.61 -2.91 15.44
C ASN A 30 -14.10 -3.57 14.15
N TRP A 31 -13.17 -4.14 13.36
CA TRP A 31 -13.49 -4.88 12.15
C TRP A 31 -14.20 -6.18 12.51
N HIS A 32 -15.19 -6.55 11.70
CA HIS A 32 -16.01 -7.70 12.00
C HIS A 32 -15.25 -9.03 11.98
N GLU A 33 -14.36 -9.23 11.01
CA GLU A 33 -13.59 -10.46 10.90
C GLU A 33 -12.17 -10.16 10.42
N VAL A 34 -11.19 -10.78 11.08
CA VAL A 34 -9.77 -10.71 10.73
C VAL A 34 -9.19 -12.13 10.81
N LYS A 35 -8.73 -12.66 9.67
CA LYS A 35 -8.11 -13.99 9.53
C LYS A 35 -6.66 -13.84 9.12
N HIS A 36 -5.75 -14.57 9.77
CA HIS A 36 -4.34 -14.57 9.40
C HIS A 36 -4.03 -15.76 8.47
N VAL A 37 -3.20 -15.51 7.46
CA VAL A 37 -2.79 -16.51 6.46
C VAL A 37 -1.30 -16.35 6.23
N GLY A 38 -0.54 -17.45 6.33
CA GLY A 38 0.88 -17.45 5.96
C GLY A 38 1.06 -17.63 4.46
N VAL A 39 1.85 -16.77 3.83
CA VAL A 39 2.28 -16.88 2.44
C VAL A 39 3.74 -17.30 2.43
N ALA A 40 3.97 -18.62 2.49
CA ALA A 40 5.31 -19.21 2.62
C ALA A 40 6.27 -18.78 1.47
N GLU A 41 5.74 -18.66 0.24
CA GLU A 41 6.49 -18.23 -0.95
C GLU A 41 7.14 -16.85 -0.78
N LEU A 42 6.48 -15.97 -0.02
CA LEU A 42 6.96 -14.62 0.25
C LEU A 42 7.46 -14.48 1.69
N GLN A 43 7.46 -15.52 2.52
CA GLN A 43 7.84 -15.46 3.94
C GLN A 43 7.13 -14.30 4.68
N LEU A 44 5.81 -14.14 4.45
CA LEU A 44 5.00 -13.10 5.08
C LEU A 44 3.65 -13.63 5.53
N VAL A 45 3.09 -13.00 6.57
CA VAL A 45 1.70 -13.13 7.00
C VAL A 45 0.85 -12.11 6.24
N CYS A 46 -0.27 -12.55 5.72
CA CYS A 46 -1.37 -11.72 5.27
C CYS A 46 -2.50 -11.77 6.29
N LEU A 47 -3.25 -10.68 6.42
CA LEU A 47 -4.51 -10.66 7.15
C LEU A 47 -5.64 -10.42 6.15
N HIS A 48 -6.56 -11.38 6.05
CA HIS A 48 -7.80 -11.20 5.32
C HIS A 48 -8.83 -10.65 6.29
N ALA A 49 -9.26 -9.41 6.04
CA ALA A 49 -10.09 -8.68 6.98
C ALA A 49 -11.29 -8.06 6.28
N ARG A 50 -12.44 -8.00 6.95
CA ARG A 50 -13.62 -7.26 6.50
C ARG A 50 -14.12 -6.34 7.59
N GLU A 51 -14.44 -5.11 7.22
CA GLU A 51 -14.92 -4.09 8.16
C GLU A 51 -16.31 -4.45 8.66
N LYS A 52 -17.24 -4.74 7.74
CA LYS A 52 -18.61 -5.18 8.04
C LYS A 52 -18.90 -6.55 7.44
N GLU A 53 -19.97 -7.20 7.90
CA GLU A 53 -20.41 -8.52 7.41
C GLU A 53 -20.73 -8.58 5.93
N GLN A 54 -21.23 -7.47 5.38
CA GLN A 54 -21.61 -7.34 3.97
C GLN A 54 -20.44 -6.93 3.07
N ASP A 55 -19.30 -6.53 3.63
CA ASP A 55 -18.16 -6.07 2.85
C ASP A 55 -17.34 -7.26 2.33
N SER A 56 -16.67 -7.04 1.19
CA SER A 56 -15.71 -8.01 0.66
C SER A 56 -14.48 -8.11 1.56
N LEU A 57 -13.87 -9.30 1.59
CA LEU A 57 -12.59 -9.49 2.27
C LEU A 57 -11.51 -8.67 1.57
N GLN A 58 -10.80 -7.88 2.37
CA GLN A 58 -9.65 -7.10 1.95
C GLN A 58 -8.37 -7.75 2.47
N VAL A 59 -7.31 -7.68 1.67
CA VAL A 59 -6.00 -8.20 2.05
C VAL A 59 -5.17 -7.08 2.66
N MET A 60 -4.74 -7.30 3.89
CA MET A 60 -3.81 -6.44 4.63
C MET A 60 -2.47 -7.17 4.73
N VAL A 61 -1.39 -6.52 4.33
CA VAL A 61 -0.02 -7.06 4.43
C VAL A 61 0.74 -6.22 5.46
N PRO A 62 1.01 -6.77 6.66
CA PRO A 62 1.81 -6.13 7.68
C PRO A 62 3.27 -5.99 7.23
N VAL A 63 3.79 -4.77 7.27
CA VAL A 63 5.16 -4.43 6.86
C VAL A 63 5.86 -3.66 7.97
N PRO A 64 6.87 -4.22 8.63
CA PRO A 64 7.71 -3.47 9.55
C PRO A 64 8.44 -2.31 8.84
N VAL A 65 8.54 -1.14 9.49
CA VAL A 65 9.15 0.08 8.91
C VAL A 65 10.62 -0.09 8.47
N HIS A 66 11.35 -1.03 9.05
CA HIS A 66 12.75 -1.29 8.72
C HIS A 66 12.93 -2.18 7.47
N ILE A 67 11.85 -2.70 6.89
CA ILE A 67 11.91 -3.50 5.66
C ILE A 67 11.76 -2.59 4.44
N SER A 68 12.73 -2.66 3.53
CA SER A 68 12.65 -2.00 2.23
C SER A 68 11.77 -2.78 1.26
N LEU A 69 10.77 -2.13 0.67
CA LEU A 69 9.92 -2.71 -0.37
C LEU A 69 10.37 -2.22 -1.76
N SER A 70 10.83 -3.14 -2.60
CA SER A 70 11.10 -2.86 -4.02
C SER A 70 9.82 -2.95 -4.85
N HIS A 71 9.82 -2.33 -6.03
CA HIS A 71 8.70 -2.46 -6.99
C HIS A 71 8.43 -3.92 -7.38
N GLU A 72 9.49 -4.72 -7.56
CA GLU A 72 9.37 -6.14 -7.86
C GLU A 72 8.67 -6.88 -6.71
N ARG A 73 9.07 -6.58 -5.47
CA ARG A 73 8.49 -7.18 -4.28
C ARG A 73 7.01 -6.82 -4.11
N ILE A 74 6.65 -5.56 -4.34
CA ILE A 74 5.25 -5.11 -4.28
C ILE A 74 4.41 -5.84 -5.33
N ARG A 75 4.95 -6.02 -6.55
CA ARG A 75 4.27 -6.79 -7.61
C ARG A 75 4.08 -8.25 -7.24
N GLU A 76 5.07 -8.87 -6.61
CA GLU A 76 4.93 -10.25 -6.10
C GLU A 76 3.84 -10.34 -5.03
N ILE A 77 3.82 -9.39 -4.08
CA ILE A 77 2.79 -9.32 -3.05
C ILE A 77 1.40 -9.19 -3.71
N LEU A 78 1.22 -8.27 -4.64
CA LEU A 78 -0.03 -8.12 -5.40
C LEU A 78 -0.43 -9.40 -6.14
N LYS A 79 0.51 -10.18 -6.67
CA LYS A 79 0.18 -11.43 -7.39
C LYS A 79 -0.15 -12.60 -6.48
N LYS A 80 0.49 -12.69 -5.32
CA LYS A 80 0.46 -13.88 -4.45
C LYS A 80 -0.40 -13.72 -3.20
N ALA A 81 -0.51 -12.50 -2.69
CA ALA A 81 -1.30 -12.19 -1.51
C ALA A 81 -2.74 -11.78 -1.84
N SER A 82 -3.01 -11.34 -3.08
CA SER A 82 -4.37 -10.93 -3.47
C SER A 82 -5.34 -12.09 -3.44
N LEU A 83 -6.58 -11.78 -3.04
CA LEU A 83 -7.68 -12.73 -3.11
C LEU A 83 -8.11 -12.94 -4.57
N PRO A 84 -8.57 -14.17 -4.94
CA PRO A 84 -9.19 -14.39 -6.24
C PRO A 84 -10.43 -13.49 -6.34
N GLN A 85 -10.40 -12.52 -7.25
CA GLN A 85 -11.58 -11.71 -7.55
C GLN A 85 -12.45 -12.44 -8.58
N GLU A 86 -13.76 -12.41 -8.37
CA GLU A 86 -14.74 -13.02 -9.27
C GLU A 86 -14.86 -12.25 -10.60
N ASP A 87 -14.41 -10.99 -10.63
CA ASP A 87 -14.47 -10.11 -11.79
C ASP A 87 -13.08 -9.92 -12.42
N PRO A 88 -12.87 -10.32 -13.69
CA PRO A 88 -11.60 -10.18 -14.39
C PRO A 88 -11.21 -8.73 -14.74
N ASP A 89 -12.14 -7.76 -14.66
CA ASP A 89 -11.88 -6.35 -14.98
C ASP A 89 -11.48 -5.51 -13.74
N THR A 90 -11.55 -6.07 -12.53
CA THR A 90 -11.16 -5.35 -11.32
C THR A 90 -9.65 -5.53 -11.05
N PRO A 91 -8.87 -4.43 -10.90
CA PRO A 91 -7.45 -4.54 -10.62
C PRO A 91 -7.20 -5.13 -9.23
N LEU A 92 -6.24 -6.04 -9.14
CA LEU A 92 -5.81 -6.63 -7.87
C LEU A 92 -5.40 -5.52 -6.89
N SER A 93 -5.89 -5.62 -5.66
CA SER A 93 -5.61 -4.62 -4.63
C SER A 93 -5.23 -5.24 -3.30
N VAL A 94 -4.17 -4.70 -2.70
CA VAL A 94 -3.63 -5.12 -1.40
C VAL A 94 -3.34 -3.86 -0.60
N THR A 95 -3.68 -3.86 0.68
CA THR A 95 -3.35 -2.76 1.58
C THR A 95 -2.11 -3.11 2.39
N LEU A 96 -1.06 -2.30 2.28
CA LEU A 96 0.11 -2.41 3.13
C LEU A 96 -0.19 -1.74 4.47
N ALA A 97 -0.02 -2.47 5.56
CA ALA A 97 -0.13 -1.95 6.92
C ALA A 97 1.28 -1.79 7.48
N ILE A 98 1.83 -0.58 7.36
CA ILE A 98 3.19 -0.25 7.77
C ILE A 98 3.20 -0.04 9.27
N VAL A 99 4.04 -0.80 9.98
CA VAL A 99 4.14 -0.79 11.44
C VAL A 99 5.45 -0.15 11.86
N GLU A 100 5.36 0.96 12.58
CA GLU A 100 6.48 1.64 13.21
C GLU A 100 6.83 1.01 14.57
N SER A 101 8.03 1.30 15.09
CA SER A 101 8.53 0.75 16.36
C SER A 101 7.72 1.19 17.59
N ASP A 102 7.00 2.30 17.50
CA ASP A 102 6.10 2.78 18.55
C ASP A 102 4.69 2.14 18.46
N SER A 103 4.52 1.14 17.58
CA SER A 103 3.26 0.46 17.26
C SER A 103 2.26 1.30 16.47
N THR A 104 2.65 2.46 15.95
CA THR A 104 1.83 3.20 14.99
C THR A 104 1.66 2.39 13.71
N VAL A 105 0.42 2.28 13.23
CA VAL A 105 0.08 1.57 11.98
C VAL A 105 -0.45 2.55 10.94
N VAL A 106 0.18 2.55 9.76
CA VAL A 106 -0.26 3.34 8.60
C VAL A 106 -0.72 2.40 7.49
N TYR A 107 -1.92 2.65 6.97
CA TYR A 107 -2.53 1.84 5.92
C TYR A 107 -2.37 2.52 4.57
N TYR A 108 -1.71 1.85 3.62
CA TYR A 108 -1.51 2.32 2.26
C TYR A 108 -2.03 1.31 1.25
N LYS A 109 -3.06 1.68 0.48
CA LYS A 109 -3.65 0.80 -0.53
C LYS A 109 -2.80 0.80 -1.80
N MET A 110 -2.40 -0.39 -2.23
CA MET A 110 -1.72 -0.65 -3.50
C MET A 110 -2.69 -1.34 -4.45
N THR A 111 -2.72 -0.91 -5.71
CA THR A 111 -3.55 -1.48 -6.77
C THR A 111 -2.70 -1.74 -8.01
N ASP A 112 -2.94 -2.85 -8.70
CA ASP A 112 -2.31 -3.13 -10.00
C ASP A 112 -2.97 -2.30 -11.10
N GLY A 113 -2.61 -1.02 -11.15
CA GLY A 113 -3.19 -0.01 -12.05
C GLY A 113 -2.29 1.22 -12.19
N PHE A 114 -0.99 1.07 -11.95
CA PHE A 114 -0.02 2.13 -12.15
C PHE A 114 0.05 2.49 -13.65
N VAL A 115 -0.76 3.46 -14.06
CA VAL A 115 -0.62 4.14 -15.34
C VAL A 115 0.45 5.21 -15.15
N MET A 116 1.47 5.21 -16.00
CA MET A 116 2.44 6.31 -16.04
C MET A 116 1.62 7.58 -16.34
N PRO A 117 1.59 8.59 -15.45
CA PRO A 117 0.86 9.80 -15.74
C PRO A 117 1.43 10.39 -17.03
N ASP A 118 0.55 10.87 -17.90
CA ASP A 118 1.00 11.55 -19.11
C ASP A 118 1.98 12.66 -18.71
N PRO A 119 3.13 12.77 -19.40
CA PRO A 119 4.08 13.82 -19.11
C PRO A 119 3.35 15.16 -19.13
N PRO A 120 3.63 16.07 -18.17
CA PRO A 120 2.95 17.35 -18.12
C PRO A 120 3.10 18.03 -19.48
N ASP A 121 1.96 18.40 -20.09
CA ASP A 121 1.95 19.14 -21.34
C ASP A 121 2.85 20.37 -21.12
N GLY A 122 3.87 20.48 -21.97
CA GLY A 122 5.05 21.26 -21.68
C GLY A 122 4.66 22.64 -21.17
N THR A 123 5.25 23.08 -20.06
CA THR A 123 5.14 24.47 -19.63
C THR A 123 5.53 25.34 -20.81
N GLU A 124 4.54 25.89 -21.51
CA GLU A 124 4.78 26.95 -22.45
C GLU A 124 5.48 28.04 -21.65
N ASP A 125 6.73 28.29 -22.01
CA ASP A 125 7.57 29.32 -21.44
C ASP A 125 6.98 30.67 -21.86
N VAL A 126 5.91 31.11 -21.17
CA VAL A 126 5.17 32.35 -21.53
C VAL A 126 5.98 33.60 -21.19
N ASP A 127 7.14 33.48 -20.53
CA ASP A 127 7.82 34.61 -19.91
C ASP A 127 8.96 35.23 -20.74
N ASN A 128 8.77 35.45 -22.05
CA ASN A 128 9.78 36.19 -22.83
C ASN A 128 9.28 37.20 -23.86
N LYS A 129 7.96 37.42 -23.99
CA LYS A 129 7.43 38.40 -24.97
C LYS A 129 7.05 39.76 -24.39
N GLN A 130 6.97 39.92 -23.07
CA GLN A 130 6.62 41.23 -22.46
C GLN A 130 7.80 42.20 -22.33
N TRP A 131 9.06 41.74 -22.27
CA TRP A 131 10.22 42.63 -22.09
C TRP A 131 10.55 43.49 -23.33
N ARG A 132 10.17 43.06 -24.54
CA ARG A 132 10.53 43.78 -25.79
C ARG A 132 9.71 45.05 -26.06
N LYS A 133 8.58 45.27 -25.39
CA LYS A 133 7.74 46.47 -25.62
C LYS A 133 8.11 47.68 -24.77
N LYS A 134 8.84 47.52 -23.65
CA LYS A 134 9.19 48.66 -22.76
C LYS A 134 10.42 49.47 -23.19
N ARG A 135 11.28 48.97 -24.08
CA ARG A 135 12.49 49.71 -24.51
C ARG A 135 12.27 50.75 -25.62
N LYS A 136 11.08 50.86 -26.21
CA LYS A 136 10.80 51.88 -27.24
C LYS A 136 10.30 53.23 -26.70
N ASN A 137 10.04 53.35 -25.39
CA ASN A 137 9.49 54.58 -24.79
C ASN A 137 10.49 55.37 -23.93
N LEU A 138 11.79 55.12 -24.06
CA LEU A 138 12.84 55.79 -23.26
C LEU A 138 13.87 56.55 -24.10
N PHE A 139 13.58 56.80 -25.39
CA PHE A 139 14.31 57.78 -26.18
C PHE A 139 13.33 58.88 -26.63
N LYS A 140 13.17 59.88 -25.76
CA LYS A 140 12.71 61.22 -26.11
C LYS A 140 13.62 62.20 -25.39
#